data_AF-A0A7S1LXZ2-F1
#
_entry.id   AF-A0A7S1LXZ2-F1
#
_cell.length_a   1.000
_cell.length_b   1.000
_cell.length_c   1.000
_cell.angle_alpha   90.00
_cell.angle_beta   90.00
_cell.angle_gamma   90.00
#
_symmetry.space_group_name_H-M   'P 1'
#
loop_
_entity.id
_entity.type
_entity.pdbx_description
1 polymer ?
#
loop_
_entity_poly.entity_id
_entity_poly.type
_entity_poly.pdbx_seq_one_letter_code
_entity_poly.pdbx_strand_id
1 'polypeptide(L)'
;VTFVAGPPAGSSYGERRSSMASEPGISDDETGETAPSCREGAKEAEERDMTILDMRENMNCGKSQTWFQHAASAWAEAELGITHIGKMDTDAYLDVGILIPTLTGFAAGCPNAFGGRSWTCEKGAFCPPAGCGLPVGDDFLAYKSKDPGCWSYMQGGFYFMSVQMAREVSQPGGWWAQQSGQFRPEDCVTGNAVYNWAKDSGSCVSAIDLKGMGAIWHPDDNGKWEHSFWYPPYKHPA
;
A
#
# COMPACT_ATOMS: atom_id res chain seq x y z
N VAL A 1 11.24 -6.48 7.24
CA VAL A 1 11.56 -6.56 8.69
C VAL A 1 10.50 -5.76 9.42
N THR A 2 9.57 -6.43 10.08
CA THR A 2 8.60 -5.78 10.97
C THR A 2 9.25 -5.71 12.35
N PHE A 3 9.47 -4.51 12.89
CA PHE A 3 9.84 -4.38 14.29
C PHE A 3 8.56 -4.34 15.11
N VAL A 4 8.14 -5.48 15.64
CA VAL A 4 7.08 -5.56 16.66
C VAL A 4 7.76 -5.79 18.00
N ALA A 5 7.67 -4.81 18.90
CA ALA A 5 7.83 -5.10 20.32
C ALA A 5 6.62 -5.95 20.72
N GLY A 6 6.82 -7.26 20.87
CA GLY A 6 5.74 -8.19 21.19
C GLY A 6 5.00 -7.78 22.49
N PRO A 7 3.69 -8.04 22.58
CA PRO A 7 2.93 -7.75 23.80
C PRO A 7 3.46 -8.59 24.98
N PRO A 8 3.30 -8.12 26.23
CA PRO A 8 3.67 -8.89 27.41
C PRO A 8 2.93 -10.23 27.43
N ALA A 9 3.67 -11.31 27.68
CA ALA A 9 3.14 -12.67 27.74
C ALA A 9 1.97 -12.76 28.73
N GLY A 10 0.74 -12.97 28.25
CA GLY A 10 -0.40 -13.15 29.16
C GLY A 10 -1.82 -13.15 28.60
N SER A 11 -2.06 -12.99 27.29
CA SER A 11 -3.43 -13.01 26.76
C SER A 11 -3.75 -14.32 26.06
N SER A 12 -4.54 -15.18 26.72
CA SER A 12 -5.12 -16.38 26.12
C SER A 12 -6.40 -16.01 25.36
N TYR A 13 -6.31 -15.95 24.03
CA TYR A 13 -7.50 -15.85 23.18
C TYR A 13 -8.15 -17.23 23.00
N GLY A 14 -9.43 -17.31 23.34
CA GLY A 14 -10.22 -18.54 23.29
C GLY A 14 -10.55 -18.99 21.87
N GLU A 15 -10.34 -20.27 21.58
CA GLU A 15 -10.70 -20.95 20.35
C GLU A 15 -12.21 -20.86 20.07
N ARG A 16 -12.60 -20.30 18.91
CA ARG A 16 -13.91 -20.55 18.31
C ARG A 16 -13.75 -21.45 17.10
N ARG A 17 -14.14 -22.72 17.25
CA ARG A 17 -14.32 -23.65 16.13
C ARG A 17 -15.57 -23.27 15.35
N SER A 18 -15.41 -22.91 14.07
CA SER A 18 -16.51 -22.79 13.11
C SER A 18 -16.61 -24.07 12.28
N SER A 19 -17.80 -24.68 12.25
CA SER A 19 -18.11 -25.87 11.45
C SER A 19 -18.37 -25.48 9.99
N MET A 20 -17.56 -25.97 9.05
CA MET A 20 -17.82 -25.85 7.62
C MET A 20 -18.86 -26.86 7.16
N ALA A 21 -19.91 -26.37 6.50
CA ALA A 21 -20.86 -27.17 5.72
C ALA A 21 -20.31 -27.38 4.30
N SER A 22 -20.53 -28.57 3.74
CA SER A 22 -20.11 -28.99 2.40
C SER A 22 -20.98 -28.41 1.29
N GLU A 23 -20.37 -27.83 0.26
CA GLU A 23 -21.04 -27.40 -0.99
C GLU A 23 -21.00 -28.48 -2.09
N PRO A 24 -21.95 -28.45 -3.05
CA PRO A 24 -22.08 -29.48 -4.08
C PRO A 24 -21.24 -29.18 -5.33
N GLY A 25 -20.82 -30.25 -6.01
CA GLY A 25 -19.91 -30.24 -7.16
C GLY A 25 -20.43 -29.51 -8.39
N ILE A 26 -19.53 -28.75 -9.01
CA ILE A 26 -19.70 -28.06 -10.30
C ILE A 26 -18.98 -28.89 -11.37
N SER A 27 -19.67 -29.09 -12.49
CA SER A 27 -19.20 -29.79 -13.68
C SER A 27 -18.27 -28.93 -14.53
N ASP A 28 -17.17 -29.53 -14.98
CA ASP A 28 -16.19 -28.93 -15.89
C ASP A 28 -16.72 -28.87 -17.33
N ASP A 29 -16.76 -27.67 -17.90
CA ASP A 29 -16.89 -27.47 -19.36
C ASP A 29 -15.86 -26.43 -19.81
N GLU A 30 -15.24 -26.71 -20.95
CA GLU A 30 -13.88 -26.33 -21.33
C GLU A 30 -13.87 -25.14 -22.32
N THR A 31 -12.78 -24.35 -22.28
CA THR A 31 -12.28 -23.40 -23.30
C THR A 31 -12.83 -21.96 -23.33
N GLY A 32 -12.44 -21.18 -22.33
CA GLY A 32 -12.20 -19.75 -22.46
C GLY A 32 -11.08 -19.36 -21.51
N GLU A 33 -9.98 -18.76 -22.00
CA GLU A 33 -8.91 -18.21 -21.15
C GLU A 33 -9.49 -17.12 -20.25
N THR A 34 -9.96 -17.55 -19.08
CA THR A 34 -10.44 -16.70 -18.02
C THR A 34 -9.22 -16.13 -17.31
N ALA A 35 -9.18 -14.81 -17.16
CA ALA A 35 -8.13 -14.14 -16.41
C ALA A 35 -7.94 -14.81 -15.04
N PRO A 36 -6.70 -14.97 -14.55
CA PRO A 36 -6.42 -15.71 -13.34
C PRO A 36 -7.23 -15.20 -12.14
N SER A 37 -8.13 -16.05 -11.64
CA SER A 37 -8.95 -15.80 -10.45
C SER A 37 -8.08 -15.60 -9.21
N CYS A 38 -8.39 -14.58 -8.40
CA CYS A 38 -7.57 -14.11 -7.29
C CYS A 38 -7.95 -14.67 -5.90
N ARG A 39 -8.73 -15.75 -5.81
CA ARG A 39 -9.23 -16.27 -4.51
C ARG A 39 -8.76 -17.69 -4.21
N GLU A 40 -8.04 -17.87 -3.11
CA GLU A 40 -7.86 -19.11 -2.34
C GLU A 40 -7.58 -18.78 -0.86
N GLY A 41 -7.87 -19.72 0.05
CA GLY A 41 -7.94 -19.51 1.50
C GLY A 41 -6.60 -19.57 2.26
N ALA A 42 -6.50 -18.78 3.34
CA ALA A 42 -5.37 -18.68 4.26
C ALA A 42 -5.15 -19.90 5.17
N LYS A 43 -3.89 -20.08 5.58
CA LYS A 43 -3.45 -20.93 6.70
C LYS A 43 -2.65 -20.08 7.69
N GLU A 44 -2.79 -20.36 8.98
CA GLU A 44 -1.98 -19.72 10.03
C GLU A 44 -0.55 -20.28 10.04
N ALA A 45 0.45 -19.40 10.15
CA ALA A 45 1.85 -19.76 10.35
C ALA A 45 2.28 -19.51 11.82
N GLU A 46 3.14 -20.37 12.34
CA GLU A 46 3.62 -20.40 13.73
C GLU A 46 4.74 -19.37 14.02
N GLU A 47 5.10 -18.52 13.05
CA GLU A 47 6.16 -17.52 13.17
C GLU A 47 5.63 -16.17 13.65
N ARG A 48 6.22 -15.63 14.72
CA ARG A 48 5.73 -14.43 15.44
C ARG A 48 5.82 -13.12 14.64
N ASP A 49 6.63 -13.09 13.57
CA ASP A 49 6.87 -11.92 12.74
C ASP A 49 6.32 -12.10 11.30
N MET A 50 5.54 -13.16 11.07
CA MET A 50 4.91 -13.42 9.79
C MET A 50 3.40 -13.18 9.87
N THR A 51 2.89 -12.50 8.86
CA THR A 51 1.45 -12.37 8.64
C THR A 51 1.14 -12.97 7.27
N ILE A 52 0.32 -14.02 7.26
CA ILE A 52 -0.23 -14.58 6.03
C ILE A 52 -1.58 -13.91 5.78
N LEU A 53 -1.67 -13.18 4.67
CA LEU A 53 -2.91 -12.57 4.23
C LEU A 53 -3.77 -13.62 3.51
N ASP A 54 -5.07 -13.60 3.78
CA ASP A 54 -6.07 -14.44 3.10
C ASP A 54 -6.36 -13.95 1.68
N MET A 55 -5.36 -14.12 0.82
CA MET A 55 -5.41 -13.74 -0.58
C MET A 55 -4.43 -14.57 -1.41
N ARG A 56 -4.71 -14.70 -2.70
CA ARG A 56 -3.74 -15.24 -3.64
C ARG A 56 -2.56 -14.29 -3.76
N GLU A 57 -1.34 -14.76 -3.49
CA GLU A 57 -0.12 -13.96 -3.64
C GLU A 57 -0.04 -13.36 -5.05
N ASN A 58 0.10 -12.03 -5.11
CA ASN A 58 0.15 -11.28 -6.36
C ASN A 58 0.83 -9.92 -6.15
N MET A 59 1.35 -9.36 -7.24
CA MET A 59 1.89 -8.01 -7.24
C MET A 59 0.81 -6.95 -7.49
N ASN A 60 -0.15 -7.24 -8.38
CA ASN A 60 -1.00 -6.23 -9.03
C ASN A 60 -2.51 -6.41 -8.82
N CYS A 61 -2.92 -7.26 -7.88
CA CYS A 61 -4.32 -7.61 -7.64
C CYS A 61 -4.76 -7.39 -6.18
N GLY A 62 -4.18 -6.38 -5.51
CA GLY A 62 -4.68 -5.87 -4.22
C GLY A 62 -3.86 -6.20 -2.98
N LYS A 63 -2.63 -6.71 -3.10
CA LYS A 63 -1.79 -7.05 -1.94
C LYS A 63 -1.62 -5.90 -0.95
N SER A 64 -1.32 -4.71 -1.45
CA SER A 64 -1.20 -3.54 -0.58
C SER A 64 -2.49 -3.19 0.15
N GLN A 65 -3.62 -3.19 -0.56
CA GLN A 65 -4.90 -2.90 0.07
C GLN A 65 -5.18 -3.90 1.20
N THR A 66 -5.02 -5.20 0.92
CA THR A 66 -5.23 -6.26 1.91
C THR A 66 -4.28 -6.11 3.10
N TRP A 67 -3.02 -5.76 2.85
CA TRP A 67 -2.04 -5.47 3.90
C TRP A 67 -2.45 -4.28 4.77
N PHE A 68 -2.73 -3.11 4.18
CA PHE A 68 -3.11 -1.91 4.95
C PHE A 68 -4.42 -2.12 5.71
N GLN A 69 -5.39 -2.83 5.13
CA GLN A 69 -6.63 -3.18 5.80
C GLN A 69 -6.39 -4.08 7.01
N HIS A 70 -5.58 -5.13 6.84
CA HIS A 70 -5.25 -6.04 7.91
C HIS A 70 -4.48 -5.33 9.03
N ALA A 71 -3.38 -4.65 8.68
CA ALA A 71 -2.50 -3.98 9.63
C ALA A 71 -3.24 -2.88 10.40
N ALA A 72 -4.05 -2.07 9.73
CA ALA A 72 -4.83 -1.02 10.38
C ALA A 72 -5.88 -1.58 11.36
N SER A 73 -6.48 -2.73 11.05
CA SER A 73 -7.46 -3.38 11.93
C SER A 73 -6.78 -4.04 13.13
N ALA A 74 -5.76 -4.87 12.88
CA ALA A 74 -5.03 -5.59 13.93
C ALA A 74 -4.39 -4.63 14.96
N TRP A 75 -3.87 -3.48 14.51
CA TRP A 75 -3.18 -2.55 15.39
C TRP A 75 -4.10 -1.56 16.09
N ALA A 76 -5.28 -1.26 15.52
CA ALA A 76 -6.32 -0.55 16.25
C ALA A 76 -6.78 -1.35 17.48
N GLU A 77 -6.79 -2.69 17.39
CA GLU A 77 -7.19 -3.58 18.49
C GLU A 77 -6.11 -3.75 19.56
N ALA A 78 -4.82 -3.61 19.20
CA ALA A 78 -3.71 -3.92 20.08
C ALA A 78 -3.28 -2.77 21.01
N GLU A 79 -3.84 -1.56 20.86
CA GLU A 79 -3.54 -0.35 21.66
C GLU A 79 -2.02 0.02 21.72
N LEU A 80 -1.24 -0.37 20.73
CA LEU A 80 0.24 -0.28 20.75
C LEU A 80 0.81 1.14 20.50
N GLY A 81 -0.03 2.16 20.38
CA GLY A 81 0.42 3.53 20.06
C GLY A 81 1.09 3.67 18.69
N ILE A 82 0.83 2.73 17.76
CA ILE A 82 1.36 2.77 16.40
C ILE A 82 0.72 3.95 15.66
N THR A 83 1.54 4.80 15.05
CA THR A 83 1.09 6.00 14.32
C THR A 83 1.11 5.83 12.81
N HIS A 84 1.95 4.94 12.29
CA HIS A 84 2.15 4.72 10.85
C HIS A 84 2.26 3.23 10.51
N ILE A 85 1.82 2.88 9.30
CA ILE A 85 1.87 1.55 8.70
C ILE A 85 2.72 1.66 7.44
N GLY A 86 3.74 0.83 7.32
CA GLY A 86 4.60 0.78 6.14
C GLY A 86 4.40 -0.51 5.33
N LYS A 87 4.64 -0.42 4.03
CA LYS A 87 4.92 -1.56 3.14
C LYS A 87 6.33 -1.38 2.62
N MET A 88 7.10 -2.46 2.62
CA MET A 88 8.46 -2.47 2.10
C MET A 88 8.68 -3.74 1.29
N ASP A 89 9.32 -3.62 0.12
CA ASP A 89 9.78 -4.77 -0.64
C ASP A 89 11.00 -5.39 0.06
N THR A 90 11.20 -6.70 -0.12
CA THR A 90 12.31 -7.41 0.55
C THR A 90 13.69 -7.06 -0.02
N ASP A 91 13.72 -6.41 -1.17
CA ASP A 91 14.90 -5.90 -1.88
C ASP A 91 15.08 -4.38 -1.71
N ALA A 92 14.34 -3.76 -0.79
CA ALA A 92 14.50 -2.37 -0.39
C ALA A 92 15.40 -2.24 0.84
N TYR A 93 16.13 -1.13 0.93
CA TYR A 93 16.77 -0.68 2.17
C TYR A 93 16.21 0.67 2.59
N LEU A 94 15.94 0.79 3.89
CA LEU A 94 15.32 1.95 4.52
C LEU A 94 16.24 2.50 5.62
N ASP A 95 16.63 3.76 5.49
CA ASP A 95 17.36 4.46 6.54
C ASP A 95 16.40 4.91 7.65
N VAL A 96 16.34 4.10 8.70
CA VAL A 96 15.50 4.35 9.88
C VAL A 96 15.94 5.61 10.64
N GLY A 97 17.23 5.99 10.56
CA GLY A 97 17.77 7.20 11.17
C GLY A 97 17.25 8.49 10.52
N ILE A 98 16.86 8.42 9.25
CA ILE A 98 16.18 9.51 8.54
C ILE A 98 14.65 9.39 8.70
N LEU A 99 14.11 8.18 8.59
CA LEU A 99 12.66 7.97 8.65
C LEU A 99 12.04 8.42 9.99
N ILE A 100 12.59 7.99 11.13
CA ILE A 100 11.97 8.25 12.45
C ILE A 100 11.88 9.76 12.74
N PRO A 101 12.96 10.56 12.57
CA PRO A 101 12.85 12.01 12.73
C PRO A 101 11.85 12.65 11.78
N THR A 102 11.77 12.19 10.53
CA THR A 102 10.76 12.67 9.57
C THR A 102 9.35 12.39 10.06
N LEU A 103 9.04 11.18 10.52
CA LEU A 103 7.71 10.83 11.03
C LEU A 103 7.29 11.64 12.26
N THR A 104 8.25 12.01 13.11
CA THR A 104 7.98 12.81 14.32
C THR A 104 7.91 14.31 14.06
N GLY A 105 8.56 14.81 13.00
CA GLY A 105 8.56 16.21 12.61
C GLY A 105 7.31 16.69 11.87
N PHE A 106 6.55 15.79 11.25
CA PHE A 106 5.38 16.12 10.41
C PHE A 106 4.09 16.43 11.20
N ALA A 107 4.11 16.42 12.53
CA ALA A 107 2.92 16.51 13.38
C ALA A 107 2.19 17.87 13.42
N ALA A 108 2.47 18.81 12.51
CA ALA A 108 1.89 20.16 12.54
C ALA A 108 0.88 20.40 11.41
N GLY A 109 -0.37 20.00 11.60
CA GLY A 109 -1.53 20.56 10.87
C GLY A 109 -2.36 19.58 10.05
N CYS A 110 -1.84 18.42 9.65
CA CYS A 110 -2.60 17.37 8.98
C CYS A 110 -2.39 15.99 9.65
N PRO A 111 -3.45 15.31 10.12
CA PRO A 111 -3.32 14.02 10.78
C PRO A 111 -3.02 12.86 9.83
N ASN A 112 -3.27 13.05 8.52
CA ASN A 112 -3.09 12.01 7.52
C ASN A 112 -1.77 12.20 6.80
N ALA A 113 -0.93 11.17 6.80
CA ALA A 113 0.36 11.19 6.13
C ALA A 113 0.43 10.06 5.10
N PHE A 114 0.85 10.39 3.87
CA PHE A 114 1.22 9.43 2.85
C PHE A 114 2.66 9.72 2.43
N GLY A 115 3.56 8.76 2.65
CA GLY A 115 4.99 8.98 2.43
C GLY A 115 5.69 7.83 1.74
N GLY A 116 6.78 8.15 1.07
CA GLY A 116 7.53 7.22 0.21
C GLY A 116 8.32 8.01 -0.82
N ARG A 117 8.66 7.40 -1.95
CA ARG A 117 9.21 8.14 -3.09
C ARG A 117 8.06 8.70 -3.94
N SER A 118 7.82 10.00 -3.91
CA SER A 118 6.77 10.59 -4.75
C SER A 118 7.10 10.44 -6.24
N TRP A 119 6.12 10.02 -7.04
CA TRP A 119 6.30 9.74 -8.46
C TRP A 119 5.03 9.98 -9.29
N THR A 120 5.24 10.15 -10.59
CA THR A 120 4.19 10.16 -11.61
C THR A 120 4.70 9.37 -12.82
N CYS A 121 3.89 8.47 -13.36
CA CYS A 121 4.16 7.89 -14.67
C CYS A 121 3.54 8.77 -15.75
N GLU A 122 4.16 8.84 -16.93
CA GLU A 122 3.75 9.77 -17.99
C GLU A 122 2.72 9.17 -18.96
N LYS A 123 2.63 7.84 -19.02
CA LYS A 123 1.85 7.11 -20.03
C LYS A 123 1.31 5.81 -19.46
N GLY A 124 0.04 5.54 -19.71
CA GLY A 124 -0.63 4.29 -19.35
C GLY A 124 -2.02 4.54 -18.80
N ALA A 125 -2.90 3.54 -18.91
CA ALA A 125 -4.29 3.62 -18.43
C ALA A 125 -4.40 3.82 -16.90
N PHE A 126 -3.34 3.48 -16.16
CA PHE A 126 -3.27 3.57 -14.69
C PHE A 126 -2.44 4.76 -14.20
N CYS A 127 -1.91 5.57 -15.11
CA CYS A 127 -1.09 6.72 -14.75
C CYS A 127 -1.94 7.93 -14.41
N PRO A 128 -1.40 8.85 -13.60
CA PRO A 128 -1.95 10.19 -13.52
C PRO A 128 -2.05 10.85 -14.90
N PRO A 129 -2.94 11.84 -15.07
CA PRO A 129 -2.95 12.64 -16.29
C PRO A 129 -1.57 13.20 -16.62
N ALA A 130 -1.28 13.31 -17.92
CA ALA A 130 0.02 13.81 -18.37
C ALA A 130 0.26 15.24 -17.85
N GLY A 131 1.45 15.47 -17.28
CA GLY A 131 1.85 16.78 -16.77
C GLY A 131 1.41 17.12 -15.34
N CYS A 132 0.86 16.16 -14.57
CA CYS A 132 0.53 16.41 -13.16
C CYS A 132 1.74 16.78 -12.30
N GLY A 133 2.88 16.15 -12.54
CA GLY A 133 4.08 16.35 -11.74
C GLY A 133 3.92 15.77 -10.33
N LEU A 134 4.66 16.36 -9.37
CA LEU A 134 4.58 16.01 -7.96
C LEU A 134 3.68 16.99 -7.21
N PRO A 135 3.17 16.60 -6.02
CA PRO A 135 2.46 17.49 -5.13
C PRO A 135 3.26 18.76 -4.80
N VAL A 136 2.57 19.87 -4.53
CA VAL A 136 3.16 21.16 -4.18
C VAL A 136 3.31 21.27 -2.67
N GLY A 137 4.55 21.39 -2.20
CA GLY A 137 4.81 21.41 -0.76
C GLY A 137 4.53 20.04 -0.15
N ASP A 138 3.77 20.02 0.93
CA ASP A 138 3.32 18.81 1.62
C ASP A 138 1.84 18.47 1.35
N ASP A 139 1.10 19.21 0.52
CA ASP A 139 -0.31 18.90 0.25
C ASP A 139 -0.45 17.93 -0.93
N PHE A 140 -0.82 16.68 -0.64
CA PHE A 140 -1.00 15.61 -1.64
C PHE A 140 -2.08 15.90 -2.68
N LEU A 141 -3.01 16.83 -2.41
CA LEU A 141 -4.06 17.25 -3.34
C LEU A 141 -3.69 18.50 -4.15
N ALA A 142 -2.57 19.16 -3.83
CA ALA A 142 -2.14 20.38 -4.51
C ALA A 142 -1.15 20.06 -5.64
N TYR A 143 -1.50 20.41 -6.89
CA TYR A 143 -0.64 20.21 -8.06
C TYR A 143 -0.45 21.52 -8.82
N LYS A 144 0.70 21.67 -9.51
CA LYS A 144 0.94 22.83 -10.40
C LYS A 144 0.10 22.79 -11.67
N SER A 145 -0.29 21.59 -12.10
CA SER A 145 -1.17 21.40 -13.25
C SER A 145 -2.54 22.02 -12.99
N LYS A 146 -3.20 22.50 -14.06
CA LYS A 146 -4.58 23.00 -13.99
C LYS A 146 -5.63 21.89 -14.15
N ASP A 147 -5.20 20.65 -14.40
CA ASP A 147 -6.10 19.52 -14.51
C ASP A 147 -6.63 19.13 -13.12
N PRO A 148 -7.96 19.23 -12.87
CA PRO A 148 -8.57 18.88 -11.58
C PRO A 148 -8.56 17.37 -11.31
N GLY A 149 -8.12 16.56 -12.26
CA GLY A 149 -7.89 15.13 -12.13
C GLY A 149 -6.46 14.77 -11.77
N CYS A 150 -5.60 15.74 -11.44
CA CYS A 150 -4.22 15.43 -11.12
C CYS A 150 -4.02 14.74 -9.78
N TRP A 151 -3.17 13.72 -9.81
CA TRP A 151 -2.74 12.95 -8.67
C TRP A 151 -1.31 12.44 -8.88
N SER A 152 -0.75 11.83 -7.85
CA SER A 152 0.56 11.18 -7.88
C SER A 152 0.52 9.96 -6.97
N TYR A 153 1.60 9.19 -6.93
CA TYR A 153 1.69 8.03 -6.05
C TYR A 153 3.06 7.93 -5.41
N MET A 154 3.17 7.13 -4.37
CA MET A 154 4.45 6.73 -3.81
C MET A 154 4.92 5.50 -4.58
N GLN A 155 6.02 5.62 -5.30
CA GLN A 155 6.64 4.50 -6.00
C GLN A 155 7.04 3.42 -4.99
N GLY A 156 7.00 2.17 -5.45
CA GLY A 156 7.23 0.96 -4.68
C GLY A 156 8.59 0.90 -4.00
N GLY A 157 8.89 -0.25 -3.40
CA GLY A 157 10.05 -0.41 -2.57
C GLY A 157 9.82 -0.04 -1.11
N PHE A 158 9.38 1.19 -0.84
CA PHE A 158 8.88 1.57 0.48
C PHE A 158 7.88 2.72 0.41
N TYR A 159 6.75 2.55 1.08
CA TYR A 159 5.84 3.65 1.40
C TYR A 159 5.03 3.35 2.66
N PHE A 160 4.47 4.40 3.24
CA PHE A 160 3.73 4.31 4.48
C PHE A 160 2.51 5.23 4.50
N MET A 161 1.59 4.91 5.39
CA MET A 161 0.38 5.68 5.69
C MET A 161 0.27 5.90 7.19
N SER A 162 -0.23 7.04 7.64
CA SER A 162 -0.71 7.16 9.03
C SER A 162 -1.80 6.12 9.29
N VAL A 163 -1.86 5.53 10.49
CA VAL A 163 -2.80 4.44 10.83
C VAL A 163 -4.25 4.84 10.55
N GLN A 164 -4.65 6.06 10.90
CA GLN A 164 -6.01 6.56 10.64
C GLN A 164 -6.32 6.53 9.13
N MET A 165 -5.49 7.17 8.31
CA MET A 165 -5.64 7.16 6.87
C MET A 165 -5.65 5.75 6.28
N ALA A 166 -4.73 4.87 6.70
CA ALA A 166 -4.70 3.48 6.25
C ALA A 166 -6.04 2.78 6.49
N ARG A 167 -6.57 2.92 7.71
CA ARG A 167 -7.86 2.35 8.11
C ARG A 167 -8.99 2.85 7.23
N GLU A 168 -9.02 4.14 6.91
CA GLU A 168 -10.12 4.78 6.18
C GLU A 168 -10.05 4.49 4.67
N VAL A 169 -8.88 4.61 4.04
CA VAL A 169 -8.70 4.37 2.59
C VAL A 169 -8.93 2.91 2.24
N SER A 170 -8.58 1.99 3.14
CA SER A 170 -8.71 0.54 2.94
C SER A 170 -10.05 -0.04 3.41
N GLN A 171 -11.05 0.77 3.77
CA GLN A 171 -12.34 0.27 4.22
C GLN A 171 -13.03 -0.60 3.15
N PRO A 172 -13.74 -1.68 3.57
CA PRO A 172 -14.64 -2.40 2.67
C PRO A 172 -15.63 -1.46 1.97
N GLY A 173 -15.84 -1.66 0.68
CA GLY A 173 -16.74 -0.84 -0.14
C GLY A 173 -16.18 0.53 -0.55
N GLY A 174 -15.04 0.97 0.00
CA GLY A 174 -14.33 2.16 -0.44
C GLY A 174 -13.76 2.04 -1.86
N TRP A 175 -13.26 3.14 -2.41
CA TRP A 175 -12.73 3.18 -3.78
C TRP A 175 -11.67 2.09 -4.02
N TRP A 176 -10.73 1.92 -3.09
CA TRP A 176 -9.66 0.93 -3.20
C TRP A 176 -10.21 -0.50 -3.29
N ALA A 177 -11.20 -0.82 -2.45
CA ALA A 177 -11.85 -2.12 -2.43
C ALA A 177 -12.65 -2.43 -3.70
N GLN A 178 -13.16 -1.41 -4.39
CA GLN A 178 -13.84 -1.59 -5.67
C GLN A 178 -12.85 -1.90 -6.81
N GLN A 179 -11.57 -1.58 -6.63
CA GLN A 179 -10.51 -1.94 -7.59
C GLN A 179 -9.88 -3.30 -7.31
N SER A 180 -10.18 -3.95 -6.17
CA SER A 180 -9.63 -5.27 -5.84
C SER A 180 -9.95 -6.30 -6.92
N GLY A 181 -9.00 -7.17 -7.23
CA GLY A 181 -9.15 -8.22 -8.25
C GLY A 181 -8.98 -7.75 -9.70
N GLN A 182 -8.78 -6.45 -9.93
CA GLN A 182 -8.36 -5.95 -11.24
C GLN A 182 -6.83 -5.88 -11.30
N PHE A 183 -6.24 -6.32 -12.41
CA PHE A 183 -4.80 -6.17 -12.63
C PHE A 183 -4.44 -4.70 -12.80
N ARG A 184 -3.75 -4.12 -11.82
CA ARG A 184 -3.27 -2.73 -11.82
C ARG A 184 -1.92 -2.64 -11.10
N PRO A 185 -0.97 -1.82 -11.57
CA PRO A 185 0.25 -1.54 -10.82
C PRO A 185 -0.09 -1.09 -9.40
N GLU A 186 0.44 -1.81 -8.40
CA GLU A 186 0.17 -1.59 -6.97
C GLU A 186 0.31 -0.13 -6.55
N ASP A 187 1.45 0.48 -6.84
CA ASP A 187 1.76 1.85 -6.46
C ASP A 187 0.74 2.84 -7.02
N CYS A 188 0.41 2.68 -8.30
CA CYS A 188 -0.55 3.53 -9.00
C CYS A 188 -1.94 3.41 -8.40
N VAL A 189 -2.43 2.18 -8.15
CA VAL A 189 -3.77 1.99 -7.56
C VAL A 189 -3.81 2.50 -6.12
N THR A 190 -2.72 2.37 -5.36
CA THR A 190 -2.59 2.89 -3.99
C THR A 190 -2.67 4.42 -3.98
N GLY A 191 -1.85 5.11 -4.79
CA GLY A 191 -1.88 6.58 -4.85
C GLY A 191 -3.23 7.12 -5.35
N ASN A 192 -3.83 6.46 -6.34
CA ASN A 192 -5.15 6.84 -6.84
C ASN A 192 -6.25 6.61 -5.77
N ALA A 193 -6.15 5.54 -4.97
CA ALA A 193 -7.06 5.29 -3.86
C ALA A 193 -6.96 6.39 -2.79
N VAL A 194 -5.74 6.77 -2.39
CA VAL A 194 -5.51 7.87 -1.44
C VAL A 194 -6.07 9.18 -2.00
N TYR A 195 -5.82 9.49 -3.28
CA TYR A 195 -6.34 10.70 -3.92
C TYR A 195 -7.87 10.77 -3.91
N ASN A 196 -8.56 9.70 -4.37
CA ASN A 196 -10.02 9.69 -4.40
C ASN A 196 -10.62 9.77 -2.99
N TRP A 197 -10.07 9.00 -2.03
CA TRP A 197 -10.54 9.08 -0.64
C TRP A 197 -10.37 10.48 -0.04
N ALA A 198 -9.21 11.11 -0.21
CA ALA A 198 -8.94 12.43 0.34
C ALA A 198 -9.85 13.50 -0.30
N LYS A 199 -10.04 13.42 -1.62
CA LYS A 199 -10.95 14.29 -2.37
C LYS A 199 -12.41 14.13 -1.93
N ASP A 200 -12.89 12.90 -1.80
CA ASP A 200 -14.29 12.61 -1.46
C ASP A 200 -14.62 12.93 0.00
N SER A 201 -13.67 12.71 0.91
CA SER A 201 -13.85 12.99 2.34
C SER A 201 -13.55 14.44 2.74
N GLY A 202 -12.87 15.20 1.89
CA GLY A 202 -12.34 16.52 2.25
C GLY A 202 -11.19 16.46 3.26
N SER A 203 -10.55 15.30 3.41
CA SER A 203 -9.41 15.11 4.30
C SER A 203 -8.15 15.70 3.69
N CYS A 204 -7.37 16.44 4.49
CA CYS A 204 -6.01 16.78 4.10
C CYS A 204 -5.15 15.50 4.08
N VAL A 205 -4.10 15.48 3.27
CA VAL A 205 -3.07 14.43 3.27
C VAL A 205 -1.71 15.06 3.08
N SER A 206 -0.81 14.87 4.05
CA SER A 206 0.58 15.28 3.94
C SER A 206 1.37 14.31 3.04
N ALA A 207 1.87 14.80 1.91
CA ALA A 207 2.78 14.09 1.02
C ALA A 207 4.22 14.19 1.53
N ILE A 208 4.82 13.05 1.91
CA ILE A 208 6.18 12.99 2.47
C ILE A 208 7.12 12.34 1.45
N ASP A 209 7.89 13.15 0.73
CA ASP A 209 8.88 12.65 -0.23
C ASP A 209 10.19 12.24 0.47
N LEU A 210 10.34 10.94 0.69
CA LEU A 210 11.52 10.32 1.27
C LEU A 210 12.70 10.20 0.31
N LYS A 211 12.47 10.32 -1.01
CA LYS A 211 13.57 10.29 -1.99
C LYS A 211 14.46 11.53 -1.83
N GLY A 212 13.86 12.71 -1.73
CA GLY A 212 14.59 13.95 -1.47
C GLY A 212 15.40 13.91 -0.17
N MET A 213 15.04 13.02 0.76
CA MET A 213 15.72 12.82 2.04
C MET A 213 16.79 11.73 2.00
N GLY A 214 16.86 10.92 0.94
CA GLY A 214 17.79 9.79 0.85
C GLY A 214 17.45 8.61 1.76
N ALA A 215 16.18 8.48 2.18
CA ALA A 215 15.79 7.44 3.14
C ALA A 215 15.57 6.06 2.49
N ILE A 216 15.34 5.99 1.18
CA ILE A 216 15.00 4.75 0.47
C ILE A 216 16.09 4.43 -0.55
N TRP A 217 16.51 3.17 -0.57
CA TRP A 217 17.55 2.64 -1.45
C TRP A 217 17.09 1.34 -2.09
N HIS A 218 17.43 1.18 -3.38
CA HIS A 218 17.20 -0.06 -4.12
C HIS A 218 18.42 -0.42 -4.96
N PRO A 219 18.68 -1.72 -5.18
CA PRO A 219 19.63 -2.13 -6.20
C PRO A 219 19.06 -1.80 -7.59
N ASP A 220 19.91 -1.27 -8.47
CA ASP A 220 19.64 -1.19 -9.91
C ASP A 220 19.76 -2.57 -10.58
N ASP A 221 19.53 -2.64 -11.89
CA ASP A 221 19.67 -3.88 -12.69
C ASP A 221 21.09 -4.48 -12.64
N ASN A 222 22.10 -3.72 -12.20
CA ASN A 222 23.48 -4.16 -12.04
C ASN A 222 23.84 -4.47 -10.57
N GLY A 223 22.87 -4.44 -9.65
CA GLY A 223 23.09 -4.65 -8.22
C GLY A 223 23.74 -3.48 -7.48
N LYS A 224 23.85 -2.30 -8.10
CA LYS A 224 24.36 -1.08 -7.47
C LYS A 224 23.24 -0.40 -6.69
N TRP A 225 23.49 -0.11 -5.42
CA TRP A 225 22.54 0.62 -4.58
C TRP A 225 22.44 2.08 -5.01
N GLU A 226 21.23 2.52 -5.33
CA GLU A 226 20.93 3.89 -5.70
C GLU A 226 19.68 4.40 -4.97
N HIS A 227 19.60 5.71 -4.78
CA HIS A 227 18.37 6.40 -4.39
C HIS A 227 17.32 6.45 -5.53
N SER A 228 17.65 5.89 -6.69
CA SER A 228 16.84 5.86 -7.90
C SER A 228 16.49 4.43 -8.33
N PHE A 229 15.29 4.00 -7.98
CA PHE A 229 14.51 3.04 -8.76
C PHE A 229 14.42 3.48 -10.23
N TRP A 230 14.86 2.61 -11.13
CA TRP A 230 14.55 2.61 -12.56
C TRP A 230 13.64 1.40 -12.80
N TYR A 231 12.35 1.61 -13.06
CA TYR A 231 11.63 0.62 -13.84
C TYR A 231 12.07 0.86 -15.28
N PRO A 232 12.61 -0.12 -16.02
CA PRO A 232 12.61 -0.02 -17.46
C PRO A 232 11.15 0.26 -17.88
N PRO A 233 10.90 1.19 -18.82
CA PRO A 233 9.54 1.51 -19.24
C PRO A 233 8.84 0.20 -19.55
N TYR A 234 7.78 -0.11 -18.81
CA TYR A 234 7.00 -1.32 -19.00
C TYR A 234 6.49 -1.27 -20.44
N LYS A 235 7.17 -2.00 -21.34
CA LYS A 235 6.72 -2.12 -22.71
C LYS A 235 5.48 -2.98 -22.63
N HIS A 236 4.30 -2.36 -22.67
CA HIS A 236 3.08 -3.10 -22.94
C HIS A 236 3.34 -3.95 -24.19
N PRO A 237 3.15 -5.28 -24.13
CA PRO A 237 3.02 -6.04 -25.37
C PRO A 237 1.88 -5.40 -26.16
N ALA A 238 2.18 -5.03 -27.40
CA ALA A 238 1.24 -4.41 -28.33
C ALA A 238 0.09 -5.37 -28.67
#